data_AF-A0A0A3Z3B8-F1
#
_entry.id   AF-A0A0A3Z3B8-F1
#
_cell.length_a   1.000
_cell.length_b   1.000
_cell.length_c   1.000
_cell.angle_alpha   90.00
_cell.angle_beta   90.00
_cell.angle_gamma   90.00
#
_symmetry.space_group_name_H-M   'P 1'
#
loop_
_entity.id
_entity.type
_entity.pdbx_description
1 polymer ?
#
loop_
_entity_poly.entity_id
_entity_poly.type
_entity_poly.pdbx_seq_one_letter_code
_entity_poly.pdbx_strand_id
1 'polypeptide(L)' 'MENVRRYRALASLCRQQAAYRPLQNWQLLGQAEHFEYLAEIALKAHFDACNAQPEDDAIATAPFETPAAA' A
#
# COMPACT_ATOMS: atom_id res chain seq x y z
N MET A 1 0.23 -2.96 -3.75
CA MET A 1 0.69 -3.31 -2.37
C MET A 1 2.08 -3.95 -2.27
N GLU A 2 2.77 -4.28 -3.37
CA GLU A 2 4.07 -4.99 -3.32
C GLU A 2 5.17 -4.23 -2.57
N ASN A 3 5.34 -2.93 -2.86
CA ASN A 3 6.33 -2.08 -2.18
C ASN A 3 6.11 -2.03 -0.66
N VAL A 4 4.85 -1.95 -0.20
CA VAL A 4 4.52 -1.97 1.23
C VAL A 4 5.01 -3.26 1.89
N ARG A 5 4.78 -4.41 1.25
CA ARG A 5 5.24 -5.71 1.76
C ARG A 5 6.77 -5.80 1.76
N ARG A 6 7.41 -5.37 0.67
CA ARG A 6 8.87 -5.38 0.52
C ARG A 6 9.54 -4.53 1.60
N TYR A 7 9.09 -3.29 1.79
CA TYR A 7 9.69 -2.39 2.77
C TYR A 7 9.47 -2.85 4.21
N ARG A 8 8.28 -3.36 4.56
CA ARG A 8 8.03 -3.95 5.89
C ARG A 8 8.89 -5.18 6.17
N ALA A 9 9.15 -6.01 5.16
CA ALA A 9 10.05 -7.15 5.28
C ALA A 9 11.49 -6.69 5.52
N LEU A 10 11.97 -5.68 4.78
CA LEU A 10 13.29 -5.09 4.99
C LEU A 10 13.44 -4.47 6.39
N ALA A 11 12.45 -3.71 6.86
CA ALA A 11 12.44 -3.16 8.20
C ALA A 11 12.53 -4.25 9.28
N SER A 12 11.76 -5.33 9.09
CA SER A 12 11.77 -6.49 9.99
C SER A 12 13.14 -7.18 10.01
N LEU A 13 13.77 -7.35 8.84
CA LEU A 13 15.11 -7.93 8.72
C LEU A 13 16.16 -7.05 9.43
N CYS A 14 16.12 -5.74 9.24
CA CYS A 14 17.01 -4.80 9.92
C CYS A 14 16.91 -4.92 11.45
N ARG A 15 15.70 -5.00 12.00
CA ARG A 15 15.50 -5.21 13.46
C ARG A 15 16.02 -6.56 13.95
N GLN A 16 15.80 -7.62 13.19
CA GLN A 16 16.32 -8.94 13.53
C GLN A 16 17.86 -8.90 13.55
N GLN A 17 18.49 -8.29 12.56
CA GLN A 17 19.94 -8.14 12.53
C GLN A 17 20.47 -7.29 13.70
N ALA A 18 19.74 -6.24 14.07
CA ALA A 18 20.09 -5.35 15.16
C ALA A 18 20.19 -6.10 16.51
N ALA A 19 19.30 -7.07 16.74
CA ALA A 19 19.31 -7.92 17.94
C ALA A 19 20.59 -8.77 18.07
N TYR A 20 21.24 -9.13 16.96
CA TYR A 20 22.44 -9.97 16.95
C TYR A 20 23.74 -9.15 16.70
N ARG A 21 23.64 -7.83 16.50
CA ARG A 21 24.79 -6.98 16.13
C ARG A 21 24.85 -5.70 16.98
N PRO A 22 25.19 -5.79 18.27
CA PRO A 22 25.10 -4.67 19.21
C PRO A 22 25.94 -3.45 18.79
N LEU A 23 27.09 -3.65 18.15
CA LEU A 23 27.95 -2.56 17.65
C LEU A 23 27.32 -1.77 16.48
N GLN A 24 26.43 -2.40 15.71
CA GLN A 24 25.74 -1.80 14.55
C GLN A 24 24.25 -1.55 14.81
N ASN A 25 23.79 -1.80 16.05
CA ASN A 25 22.37 -1.78 16.41
C ASN A 25 21.70 -0.46 15.99
N TRP A 26 22.30 0.67 16.32
CA TRP A 26 21.73 1.99 16.00
C TRP A 26 21.60 2.24 14.49
N GLN A 27 22.58 1.80 13.69
CA GLN A 27 22.52 1.94 12.22
C GLN A 27 21.40 1.08 11.64
N LEU A 28 21.28 -0.16 12.10
CA LEU A 28 20.27 -1.10 11.66
C LEU A 28 18.86 -0.66 12.06
N LEU A 29 18.70 -0.10 13.26
CA LEU A 29 17.42 0.48 13.70
C LEU A 29 17.04 1.71 12.87
N GLY A 30 17.99 2.58 12.53
CA GLY A 30 17.75 3.71 11.63
C GLY A 30 17.36 3.27 10.21
N GLN A 31 17.99 2.21 9.69
CA GLN A 31 17.56 1.61 8.41
C GLN A 31 16.15 1.03 8.50
N ALA A 32 15.80 0.39 9.62
CA ALA A 32 14.46 -0.14 9.83
C ALA A 32 13.39 0.96 9.80
N GLU A 33 13.63 2.05 10.53
CA GLU A 33 12.75 3.23 10.55
C GLU A 33 12.59 3.84 9.15
N HIS A 34 13.68 3.97 8.40
CA HIS A 34 13.63 4.46 7.03
C HIS A 34 12.73 3.61 6.13
N PHE A 35 12.84 2.28 6.21
CA PHE A 35 11.98 1.39 5.43
C PHE A 35 10.51 1.45 5.87
N GLU A 36 10.22 1.64 7.16
CA GLU A 36 8.84 1.83 7.61
C GLU A 36 8.23 3.10 7.04
N TYR A 37 8.97 4.21 7.07
CA TYR A 37 8.55 5.45 6.44
C TYR A 37 8.25 5.27 4.95
N LEU A 38 9.11 4.57 4.21
CA LEU A 38 8.84 4.25 2.80
C LEU A 38 7.61 3.36 2.60
N ALA A 39 7.35 2.42 3.52
CA ALA A 39 6.16 1.58 3.49
C ALA A 39 4.89 2.40 3.71
N GLU A 40 4.91 3.38 4.61
CA GLU A 40 3.80 4.31 4.86
C GLU A 40 3.51 5.19 3.65
N ILE A 41 4.53 5.77 3.02
CA ILE A 41 4.38 6.52 1.78
C ILE A 41 3.75 5.66 0.69
N ALA A 42 4.27 4.45 0.49
CA ALA A 42 3.76 3.53 -0.54
C ALA A 42 2.31 3.08 -0.25
N LEU A 43 1.95 2.96 1.02
CA LEU A 43 0.59 2.63 1.45
C LEU A 43 -0.37 3.77 1.17
N LYS A 44 0.02 5.00 1.55
CA LYS A 44 -0.78 6.20 1.30
C LYS A 44 -1.00 6.41 -0.20
N ALA A 45 0.05 6.35 -1.00
CA ALA A 45 -0.04 6.49 -2.45
C ALA A 45 -0.97 5.43 -3.09
N HIS A 46 -0.96 4.20 -2.58
CA HIS A 46 -1.87 3.15 -3.05
C HIS A 46 -3.33 3.51 -2.75
N PHE A 47 -3.64 3.96 -1.54
CA PHE A 47 -5.00 4.37 -1.19
C PHE A 47 -5.44 5.61 -1.95
N ASP A 48 -4.57 6.61 -2.12
CA ASP A 48 -4.86 7.80 -2.91
C ASP A 48 -5.21 7.41 -4.36
N ALA A 49 -4.48 6.46 -4.96
CA ALA A 49 -4.78 5.94 -6.30
C ALA A 49 -6.11 5.16 -6.37
N CYS A 50 -6.41 4.33 -5.36
CA CYS A 50 -7.68 3.62 -5.29
C CYS A 50 -8.87 4.58 -5.12
N ASN A 51 -8.71 5.62 -4.31
CA ASN A 51 -9.77 6.60 -4.01
C ASN A 51 -9.93 7.65 -5.12
N ALA A 52 -8.93 7.82 -5.99
CA ALA A 52 -9.01 8.69 -7.16
C ALA A 52 -9.69 8.05 -8.38
N GLN A 53 -10.17 6.80 -8.28
CA GLN A 53 -10.96 6.18 -9.35
C GLN A 53 -12.27 6.97 -9.51
N PRO A 54 -12.57 7.50 -10.71
CA PRO A 54 -13.76 8.29 -10.93
C PRO A 54 -15.00 7.41 -10.79
N GLU A 55 -16.07 8.02 -10.29
CA GLU A 55 -17.43 7.51 -10.13
C GLU A 55 -18.12 7.28 -11.49
N ASP A 56 -17.36 6.93 -12.54
CA ASP A 56 -17.76 6.96 -13.95
C ASP A 56 -18.43 5.65 -14.41
N ASP A 57 -18.68 4.69 -13.51
CA ASP A 57 -19.55 3.54 -13.77
C ASP A 57 -21.01 3.78 -13.35
N ALA A 58 -21.35 4.98 -12.84
CA ALA A 58 -22.71 5.28 -12.35
C ALA A 58 -23.66 5.94 -13.37
N ILE A 59 -23.25 6.14 -14.64
CA ILE A 59 -24.15 6.68 -15.69
C ILE A 59 -24.21 5.77 -16.92
N ALA A 60 -24.20 4.46 -16.70
CA ALA A 60 -24.70 3.48 -17.67
C ALA A 60 -25.87 2.67 -17.10
N THR A 61 -26.77 3.31 -16.34
CA THR A 61 -28.13 2.81 -16.17
C THR A 61 -28.92 3.06 -17.45
N ALA A 62 -28.64 2.25 -18.46
CA ALA A 62 -29.50 2.14 -19.64
C ALA A 62 -30.91 1.73 -19.19
N PRO A 63 -31.98 2.43 -19.61
CA PRO A 63 -33.33 1.99 -19.33
C PRO A 63 -33.62 0.78 -20.21
N PHE A 64 -33.68 -0.41 -19.61
CA PHE A 64 -34.30 -1.57 -20.26
C PHE A 64 -35.82 -1.33 -20.30
N GLU A 65 -36.29 -0.54 -21.27
CA GLU A 65 -37.70 -0.55 -21.65
C GLU A 65 -37.97 -1.82 -22.47
N THR A 66 -38.85 -2.66 -21.94
CA THR A 66 -39.33 -3.89 -22.58
C THR A 66 -40.59 -3.55 -23.39
N PRO A 67 -40.70 -3.87 -24.70
CA PRO A 67 -41.95 -3.68 -25.39
C PRO A 67 -42.87 -4.88 -25.11
N ALA A 68 -43.90 -4.68 -24.30
CA ALA A 68 -45.00 -5.64 -24.18
C ALA A 68 -45.97 -5.43 -25.35
N ALA A 69 -46.03 -6.43 -26.23
CA ALA A 69 -46.92 -6.49 -27.39
C ALA A 69 -48.41 -6.48 -26.98
N ALA A 70 -49.24 -5.84 -27.82
CA ALA A 70 -50.70 -5.84 -27.77
C ALA A 70 -51.28 -6.90 -28.73
#